data_AF-A0A0N8VX56-F1
#
_entry.id   AF-A0A0N8VX56-F1
#
_cell.length_a   1.000
_cell.length_b   1.000
_cell.length_c   1.000
_cell.angle_alpha   90.00
_cell.angle_beta   90.00
_cell.angle_gamma   90.00
#
_symmetry.space_group_name_H-M   'P 1'
#
loop_
_entity.id
_entity.type
_entity.pdbx_description
1 polymer ?
#
loop_
_entity_poly.entity_id
_entity_poly.type
_entity_poly.pdbx_seq_one_letter_code
_entity_poly.pdbx_strand_id
1 'polypeptide(L)'
;MASCDNCPSKDQCKTKSNGGCETQIPKIAPRYGNIKNVIGVISGKGGVGKSTVTGIMATMLSKKGYKVGVLDADITGPSMPRFFGINEKRSLIEPLDNELVRFNPVETAGGIKVMSMNLVTPVEEEPLIWRGAVINGVLKQLYGETNWGELDYLLIDMPPGTGDIALTVMQEFPINEIVIVSTPQDMVSMIVKKVVIMAQKMGIKIKGVVENMAYINCPDCDKKIRVFSRKSSEENAEYLGLPLLGELPINIELTEALEEGKAEQYVTENPLYSLIFEGLY
;
A
#
# COMPACT_ATOMS: atom_id res chain seq x y z
N MET A 1 -4.87 38.79 -22.11
CA MET A 1 -4.22 37.94 -23.13
C MET A 1 -2.74 38.29 -23.11
N ALA A 2 -1.89 37.45 -22.52
CA ALA A 2 -0.45 37.72 -22.50
C ALA A 2 0.16 37.35 -23.86
N SER A 3 0.88 38.28 -24.48
CA SER A 3 1.48 38.08 -25.80
C SER A 3 2.68 37.14 -25.70
N CYS A 4 2.74 36.15 -26.60
CA CYS A 4 3.79 35.13 -26.69
C CYS A 4 5.10 35.62 -27.35
N ASP A 5 5.36 36.92 -27.36
CA ASP A 5 6.43 37.48 -28.20
C ASP A 5 7.85 37.30 -27.62
N ASN A 6 7.97 36.97 -26.32
CA ASN A 6 9.28 36.79 -25.66
C ASN A 6 9.58 35.33 -25.25
N CYS A 7 8.92 34.34 -25.85
CA CYS A 7 9.19 32.93 -25.51
C CYS A 7 10.38 32.37 -26.34
N PRO A 8 11.48 31.93 -25.71
CA PRO A 8 12.69 31.45 -26.40
C PRO A 8 12.54 30.11 -27.14
N SER A 9 11.38 29.44 -27.00
CA SER A 9 11.05 28.16 -27.64
C SER A 9 9.94 28.27 -28.70
N LYS A 10 9.73 29.48 -29.24
CA LYS A 10 8.68 29.80 -30.24
C LYS A 10 8.71 28.88 -31.46
N ASP A 11 9.90 28.45 -31.90
CA ASP A 11 10.07 27.63 -33.10
C ASP A 11 9.83 26.12 -32.88
N GLN A 12 9.72 25.65 -31.63
CA GLN A 12 9.42 24.24 -31.32
C GLN A 12 7.94 23.99 -31.01
N CYS A 13 7.12 25.05 -30.90
CA CYS A 13 5.73 24.93 -30.49
C CYS A 13 4.81 24.69 -31.69
N LYS A 14 4.78 23.45 -32.19
CA LYS A 14 3.86 23.00 -33.26
C LYS A 14 2.51 22.50 -32.72
N THR A 15 1.82 23.23 -31.86
CA THR A 15 0.40 22.94 -31.58
C THR A 15 -0.29 24.15 -30.95
N LYS A 16 -1.15 24.83 -31.74
CA LYS A 16 -2.27 25.59 -31.18
C LYS A 16 -3.40 24.61 -30.89
N SER A 17 -3.42 24.04 -29.68
CA SER A 17 -4.58 23.36 -29.15
C SER A 17 -4.89 23.92 -27.76
N ASN A 18 -6.04 24.57 -27.64
CA ASN A 18 -6.69 24.81 -26.36
C ASN A 18 -7.03 23.45 -25.74
N GLY A 19 -6.22 23.00 -24.78
CA GLY A 19 -6.42 21.75 -24.06
C GLY A 19 -5.22 21.52 -23.18
N GLY A 20 -5.43 21.34 -21.87
CA GLY A 20 -4.38 21.08 -20.91
C GLY A 20 -3.50 19.92 -21.38
N CYS A 21 -2.19 20.08 -21.23
CA CYS A 21 -1.22 19.04 -21.53
C CYS A 21 -1.32 17.96 -20.45
N GLU A 22 -2.34 17.10 -20.51
CA GLU A 22 -2.37 15.84 -19.76
C GLU A 22 -1.43 14.87 -20.47
N THR A 23 -0.14 15.01 -20.18
CA THR A 23 0.85 13.98 -20.50
C THR A 23 0.55 12.76 -19.63
N GLN A 24 -0.13 11.76 -20.20
CA GLN A 24 -0.29 10.47 -19.54
C GLN A 24 1.09 9.84 -19.42
N ILE A 25 1.64 9.83 -18.21
CA ILE A 25 2.91 9.18 -17.90
C ILE A 25 2.71 7.67 -18.16
N PRO A 26 3.52 7.03 -19.01
CA PRO A 26 3.39 5.59 -19.25
C PRO A 26 3.62 4.84 -17.94
N LYS A 27 2.64 3.98 -17.59
CA LYS A 27 2.71 3.14 -16.39
C LYS A 27 3.81 2.08 -16.55
N ILE A 28 4.53 1.82 -15.47
CA ILE A 28 5.58 0.81 -15.42
C ILE A 28 4.92 -0.57 -15.46
N ALA A 29 5.50 -1.49 -16.21
CA ALA A 29 5.11 -2.90 -16.21
C ALA A 29 6.23 -3.73 -15.56
N PRO A 30 5.89 -4.81 -14.82
CA PRO A 30 6.89 -5.73 -14.32
C PRO A 30 7.60 -6.42 -15.49
N ARG A 31 8.93 -6.49 -15.44
CA ARG A 31 9.75 -7.15 -16.46
C ARG A 31 9.66 -8.67 -16.35
N TYR A 32 9.51 -9.18 -15.12
CA TYR A 32 9.55 -10.61 -14.81
C TYR A 32 8.23 -11.09 -14.21
N GLY A 33 7.33 -11.52 -15.09
CA GLY A 33 6.03 -12.07 -14.72
C GLY A 33 4.87 -11.17 -15.12
N ASN A 34 3.68 -11.51 -14.64
CA ASN A 34 2.44 -10.85 -14.96
C ASN A 34 1.55 -10.75 -13.72
N ILE A 35 0.96 -9.57 -13.51
CA ILE A 35 0.19 -9.24 -12.33
C ILE A 35 -1.22 -8.84 -12.78
N LYS A 36 -2.23 -9.64 -12.40
CA LYS A 36 -3.61 -9.40 -12.84
C LYS A 36 -4.23 -8.17 -12.17
N ASN A 37 -4.03 -8.03 -10.86
CA ASN A 37 -4.60 -6.94 -10.07
C ASN A 37 -3.55 -6.32 -9.14
N VAL A 38 -3.37 -5.01 -9.24
CA VAL A 38 -2.54 -4.21 -8.34
C VAL A 38 -3.45 -3.37 -7.45
N ILE A 39 -3.36 -3.60 -6.14
CA ILE A 39 -4.15 -2.89 -5.13
C ILE A 39 -3.19 -2.02 -4.30
N GLY A 40 -3.41 -0.71 -4.30
CA GLY A 40 -2.68 0.19 -3.42
C GLY A 40 -3.36 0.31 -2.05
N VAL A 41 -2.61 0.18 -0.97
CA VAL A 41 -3.11 0.39 0.41
C VAL A 41 -2.48 1.67 0.94
N ILE A 42 -3.30 2.68 1.27
CA ILE A 42 -2.82 4.01 1.67
C ILE A 42 -3.55 4.54 2.91
N SER A 43 -2.87 5.36 3.70
CA SER A 43 -3.45 6.06 4.85
C SER A 43 -3.22 7.57 4.77
N GLY A 44 -4.01 8.34 5.52
CA GLY A 44 -3.78 9.78 5.64
C GLY A 44 -2.50 10.14 6.43
N LYS A 45 -2.19 9.36 7.47
CA LYS A 45 -1.04 9.58 8.35
C LYS A 45 -0.36 8.27 8.71
N GLY A 46 0.86 8.35 9.24
CA GLY A 46 1.58 7.23 9.81
C GLY A 46 0.94 6.74 11.12
N GLY A 47 1.17 5.46 11.46
CA GLY A 47 0.72 4.87 12.74
C GLY A 47 -0.73 4.40 12.80
N VAL A 48 -1.50 4.46 11.71
CA VAL A 48 -2.89 3.97 11.67
C VAL A 48 -3.00 2.44 11.47
N GLY A 49 -1.88 1.74 11.32
CA GLY A 49 -1.83 0.31 11.03
C GLY A 49 -2.08 -0.07 9.57
N LYS A 50 -1.83 0.85 8.63
CA LYS A 50 -1.87 0.62 7.16
C LYS A 50 -1.20 -0.69 6.78
N SER A 51 0.06 -0.83 7.17
CA SER A 51 0.90 -1.99 6.89
C SER A 51 0.34 -3.28 7.49
N THR A 52 -0.17 -3.23 8.72
CA THR A 52 -0.86 -4.37 9.35
C THR A 52 -2.08 -4.79 8.54
N VAL A 53 -2.89 -3.85 8.06
CA VAL A 53 -4.03 -4.15 7.19
C VAL A 53 -3.58 -4.73 5.86
N THR A 54 -2.51 -4.21 5.25
CA THR A 54 -1.90 -4.77 4.02
C THR A 54 -1.49 -6.24 4.22
N GLY A 55 -0.82 -6.54 5.33
CA GLY A 55 -0.42 -7.91 5.66
C GLY A 55 -1.60 -8.85 5.91
N ILE A 56 -2.64 -8.37 6.61
CA ILE A 56 -3.89 -9.13 6.81
C ILE A 56 -4.55 -9.43 5.46
N MET A 57 -4.70 -8.42 4.60
CA MET A 57 -5.26 -8.57 3.26
C MET A 57 -4.51 -9.62 2.44
N ALA A 58 -3.18 -9.54 2.43
CA ALA A 58 -2.34 -10.47 1.69
C ALA A 58 -2.50 -11.91 2.19
N THR A 59 -2.50 -12.07 3.52
CA THR A 59 -2.70 -13.37 4.19
C THR A 59 -4.06 -13.96 3.82
N MET A 60 -5.12 -13.15 3.88
CA MET A 60 -6.48 -13.59 3.57
C MET A 60 -6.68 -13.94 2.11
N LEU A 61 -6.08 -13.20 1.18
CA LEU A 61 -6.07 -13.53 -0.25
C LEU A 61 -5.31 -14.85 -0.52
N SER A 62 -4.14 -15.03 0.10
CA SER A 62 -3.37 -16.28 -0.03
C SER A 62 -4.15 -17.48 0.54
N LYS A 63 -4.79 -17.31 1.70
CA LYS A 63 -5.67 -18.33 2.31
C LYS A 63 -6.83 -18.73 1.38
N LYS A 64 -7.34 -17.81 0.55
CA LYS A 64 -8.36 -18.09 -0.48
C LYS A 64 -7.82 -18.82 -1.71
N GLY A 65 -6.50 -19.07 -1.79
CA GLY A 65 -5.84 -19.80 -2.87
C GLY A 65 -5.31 -18.92 -4.00
N TYR A 66 -5.33 -17.60 -3.85
CA TYR A 66 -4.78 -16.69 -4.85
C TYR A 66 -3.25 -16.62 -4.76
N LYS A 67 -2.59 -16.35 -5.89
CA LYS A 67 -1.15 -16.03 -5.92
C LYS A 67 -0.96 -14.56 -5.56
N VAL A 68 -0.34 -14.31 -4.40
CA VAL A 68 -0.25 -12.96 -3.82
C VAL A 68 1.20 -12.50 -3.73
N GLY A 69 1.42 -11.24 -4.13
CA GLY A 69 2.63 -10.49 -3.84
C GLY A 69 2.34 -9.30 -2.93
N VAL A 70 3.37 -8.85 -2.21
CA VAL A 70 3.37 -7.62 -1.43
C VAL A 70 4.64 -6.83 -1.76
N LEU A 71 4.45 -5.58 -2.17
CA LEU A 71 5.51 -4.59 -2.32
C LEU A 71 5.41 -3.56 -1.20
N ASP A 72 6.42 -3.49 -0.35
CA ASP A 72 6.56 -2.46 0.67
C ASP A 72 7.13 -1.18 0.04
N ALA A 73 6.25 -0.20 -0.20
CA ALA A 73 6.62 1.09 -0.77
C ALA A 73 6.85 2.16 0.31
N ASP A 74 6.69 1.82 1.60
CA ASP A 74 6.93 2.71 2.73
C ASP A 74 8.39 2.58 3.19
N ILE A 75 9.33 3.02 2.33
CA ILE A 75 10.78 2.92 2.58
C ILE A 75 11.20 3.58 3.90
N THR A 76 10.45 4.56 4.40
CA THR A 76 10.76 5.28 5.64
C THR A 76 10.35 4.54 6.91
N GLY A 77 9.44 3.57 6.81
CA GLY A 77 8.97 2.75 7.92
C GLY A 77 8.64 1.34 7.47
N PRO A 78 9.58 0.62 6.84
CA PRO A 78 9.32 -0.68 6.24
C PRO A 78 8.90 -1.66 7.34
N SER A 79 7.81 -2.37 7.08
CA SER A 79 7.14 -3.18 8.10
C SER A 79 6.57 -4.49 7.57
N MET A 80 6.58 -4.69 6.25
CA MET A 80 6.12 -5.94 5.66
C MET A 80 6.99 -7.14 6.04
N PRO A 81 8.33 -7.05 6.03
CA PRO A 81 9.17 -8.16 6.49
C PRO A 81 8.84 -8.60 7.93
N ARG A 82 8.55 -7.62 8.81
CA ARG A 82 8.22 -7.88 10.21
C ARG A 82 6.86 -8.54 10.34
N PHE A 83 5.87 -8.07 9.59
CA PHE A 83 4.54 -8.68 9.57
C PHE A 83 4.62 -10.18 9.26
N PHE A 84 5.41 -10.57 8.26
CA PHE A 84 5.53 -11.96 7.82
C PHE A 84 6.62 -12.77 8.52
N GLY A 85 7.31 -12.21 9.53
CA GLY A 85 8.37 -12.92 10.25
C GLY A 85 9.59 -13.26 9.39
N ILE A 86 9.88 -12.45 8.37
CA ILE A 86 10.97 -12.68 7.40
C ILE A 86 12.11 -11.64 7.51
N ASN A 87 12.22 -10.93 8.63
CA ASN A 87 13.25 -9.89 8.86
C ASN A 87 14.68 -10.39 8.65
N GLU A 88 14.95 -11.65 9.00
CA GLU A 88 16.28 -12.27 8.85
C GLU A 88 16.55 -12.82 7.44
N LYS A 89 15.53 -12.83 6.57
CA LYS A 89 15.70 -13.26 5.18
C LYS A 89 16.20 -12.10 4.33
N ARG A 90 16.84 -12.43 3.20
CA ARG A 90 17.31 -11.44 2.23
C ARG A 90 16.83 -11.81 0.83
N SER A 91 16.47 -10.80 0.07
CA SER A 91 16.22 -10.90 -1.37
C SER A 91 17.54 -11.25 -2.05
N LEU A 92 17.53 -12.27 -2.91
CA LEU A 92 18.67 -12.52 -3.79
C LEU A 92 18.66 -11.47 -4.90
N ILE A 93 19.80 -10.83 -5.11
CA ILE A 93 20.01 -9.88 -6.20
C ILE A 93 20.88 -10.58 -7.22
N GLU A 94 20.29 -10.87 -8.37
CA GLU A 94 20.99 -11.52 -9.47
C GLU A 94 21.44 -10.47 -10.48
N PRO A 95 22.76 -10.30 -10.69
CA PRO A 95 23.26 -9.46 -11.76
C PRO A 95 22.97 -10.13 -13.11
N LEU A 96 22.48 -9.34 -14.05
CA LEU A 96 22.25 -9.73 -15.43
C LEU A 96 23.16 -8.92 -16.37
N ASP A 97 23.18 -9.30 -17.64
CA ASP A 97 23.92 -8.55 -18.65
C ASP A 97 23.46 -7.10 -18.74
N ASN A 98 24.36 -6.20 -19.14
CA ASN A 98 24.11 -4.75 -19.31
C ASN A 98 23.73 -3.99 -18.03
N GLU A 99 24.34 -4.33 -16.89
CA GLU A 99 24.11 -3.66 -15.59
C GLU A 99 22.67 -3.77 -15.07
N LEU A 100 21.88 -4.69 -15.63
CA LEU A 100 20.55 -4.99 -15.14
C LEU A 100 20.65 -5.86 -13.89
N VAL A 101 19.70 -5.68 -12.98
CA VAL A 101 19.56 -6.50 -11.79
C VAL A 101 18.19 -7.17 -11.80
N ARG A 102 18.10 -8.38 -11.27
CA ARG A 102 16.84 -9.05 -10.98
C ARG A 102 16.75 -9.31 -9.50
N PHE A 103 15.66 -8.84 -8.89
CA PHE A 103 15.38 -9.11 -7.48
C PHE A 103 14.50 -10.36 -7.37
N ASN A 104 14.90 -11.33 -6.55
CA ASN A 104 14.05 -12.47 -6.22
C ASN A 104 13.32 -12.18 -4.90
N PRO A 105 11.97 -12.06 -4.92
CA PRO A 105 11.20 -11.76 -3.72
C PRO A 105 11.35 -12.89 -2.71
N VAL A 106 11.25 -12.53 -1.44
CA VAL A 106 11.29 -13.50 -0.35
C VAL A 106 9.90 -14.09 -0.20
N GLU A 107 9.80 -15.43 -0.16
CA GLU A 107 8.54 -16.11 0.09
C GLU A 107 8.29 -16.32 1.59
N THR A 108 7.06 -16.03 2.01
CA THR A 108 6.56 -16.26 3.37
C THR A 108 6.23 -17.74 3.59
N ALA A 109 5.86 -18.12 4.82
CA ALA A 109 5.42 -19.49 5.10
C ALA A 109 4.11 -19.82 4.35
N GLY A 110 3.23 -18.84 4.16
CA GLY A 110 2.01 -18.95 3.38
C GLY A 110 2.18 -18.76 1.87
N GLY A 111 3.42 -18.73 1.35
CA GLY A 111 3.71 -18.63 -0.09
C GLY A 111 3.49 -17.24 -0.70
N ILE A 112 3.39 -16.19 0.12
CA ILE A 112 3.26 -14.80 -0.35
C ILE A 112 4.65 -14.31 -0.76
N LYS A 113 4.74 -13.66 -1.93
CA LYS A 113 6.00 -13.06 -2.40
C LYS A 113 6.15 -11.64 -1.84
N VAL A 114 7.19 -11.38 -1.08
CA VAL A 114 7.41 -10.07 -0.44
C VAL A 114 8.66 -9.40 -1.00
N MET A 115 8.53 -8.13 -1.35
CA MET A 115 9.64 -7.24 -1.68
C MET A 115 9.59 -5.99 -0.82
N SER A 116 10.71 -5.64 -0.20
CA SER A 116 10.88 -4.47 0.66
C SER A 116 12.34 -4.06 0.68
N MET A 117 12.63 -2.80 0.97
CA MET A 117 14.00 -2.33 1.11
C MET A 117 14.79 -3.09 2.18
N ASN A 118 14.18 -3.42 3.31
CA ASN A 118 14.86 -4.17 4.39
C ASN A 118 15.31 -5.58 3.97
N LEU A 119 14.71 -6.14 2.91
CA LEU A 119 15.13 -7.44 2.38
C LEU A 119 16.35 -7.31 1.46
N VAL A 120 16.62 -6.11 0.95
CA VAL A 120 17.72 -5.81 0.01
C VAL A 120 18.90 -5.19 0.74
N THR A 121 18.67 -4.36 1.77
CA THR A 121 19.73 -3.71 2.55
C THR A 121 20.08 -4.52 3.81
N PRO A 122 21.37 -4.79 4.08
CA PRO A 122 21.78 -5.56 5.25
C PRO A 122 21.64 -4.84 6.59
N VAL A 123 21.43 -3.51 6.61
CA VAL A 123 21.44 -2.69 7.83
C VAL A 123 20.08 -1.99 8.00
N GLU A 124 19.31 -2.40 9.02
CA GLU A 124 18.00 -1.79 9.35
C GLU A 124 18.13 -0.46 10.13
N GLU A 125 19.26 -0.23 10.80
CA GLU A 125 19.39 0.87 11.78
C GLU A 125 20.07 2.14 11.25
N GLU A 126 20.63 2.13 10.04
CA GLU A 126 21.21 3.35 9.46
C GLU A 126 20.09 4.19 8.82
N PRO A 127 19.85 5.43 9.28
CA PRO A 127 18.89 6.31 8.63
C PRO A 127 19.37 6.61 7.20
N LEU A 128 18.76 5.95 6.23
CA LEU A 128 18.99 6.24 4.82
C LEU A 128 18.43 7.63 4.51
N ILE A 129 19.28 8.65 4.56
CA ILE A 129 18.93 10.03 4.17
C ILE A 129 18.87 10.08 2.64
N TRP A 130 17.86 9.44 2.06
CA TRP A 130 17.64 9.41 0.63
C TRP A 130 16.71 10.53 0.21
N ARG A 131 17.07 11.25 -0.85
CA ARG A 131 16.17 12.24 -1.46
C ARG A 131 15.02 11.52 -2.16
N GLY A 132 13.85 12.17 -2.24
CA GLY A 132 12.64 11.58 -2.84
C GLY A 132 12.85 11.02 -4.26
N ALA A 133 13.68 11.66 -5.10
CA ALA A 133 14.00 11.16 -6.43
C ALA A 133 14.72 9.79 -6.42
N VAL A 134 15.60 9.56 -5.43
CA VAL A 134 16.31 8.29 -5.25
C VAL A 134 15.32 7.22 -4.78
N ILE A 135 14.50 7.54 -3.78
CA ILE A 135 13.43 6.65 -3.28
C ILE A 135 12.51 6.23 -4.42
N ASN A 136 12.05 7.19 -5.23
CA ASN A 136 11.21 6.90 -6.38
C ASN A 136 11.92 5.97 -7.38
N GLY A 137 13.17 6.24 -7.73
CA GLY A 137 13.94 5.36 -8.63
C GLY A 137 14.05 3.93 -8.11
N VAL A 138 14.30 3.78 -6.82
CA VAL A 138 14.38 2.47 -6.15
C VAL A 138 13.03 1.76 -6.14
N LEU A 139 11.93 2.44 -5.83
CA LEU A 139 10.58 1.84 -5.89
C LEU A 139 10.24 1.33 -7.29
N LYS A 140 10.61 2.08 -8.33
CA LYS A 140 10.42 1.64 -9.73
C LYS A 140 11.22 0.38 -10.03
N GLN A 141 12.45 0.27 -9.52
CA GLN A 141 13.26 -0.93 -9.65
C GLN A 141 12.68 -2.12 -8.87
N LEU A 142 12.25 -1.92 -7.62
CA LEU A 142 11.60 -2.98 -6.83
C LEU A 142 10.30 -3.46 -7.48
N TYR A 143 9.55 -2.58 -8.14
CA TYR A 143 8.36 -2.99 -8.88
C TYR A 143 8.70 -3.69 -10.20
N GLY A 144 9.53 -3.05 -11.02
CA GLY A 144 9.81 -3.44 -12.41
C GLY A 144 10.77 -4.62 -12.55
N GLU A 145 11.80 -4.69 -11.70
CA GLU A 145 12.91 -5.64 -11.81
C GLU A 145 12.79 -6.83 -10.84
N THR A 146 11.71 -6.89 -10.06
CA THR A 146 11.41 -8.05 -9.21
C THR A 146 10.79 -9.18 -10.02
N ASN A 147 11.24 -10.40 -9.75
CA ASN A 147 10.69 -11.64 -10.28
C ASN A 147 9.37 -12.03 -9.59
N TRP A 148 8.31 -11.33 -9.95
CA TRP A 148 6.97 -11.59 -9.42
C TRP A 148 6.39 -12.92 -9.94
N GLY A 149 6.75 -13.33 -11.16
CA GLY A 149 6.09 -14.46 -11.83
C GLY A 149 4.59 -14.18 -12.05
N GLU A 150 3.76 -15.21 -12.02
CA GLU A 150 2.31 -15.03 -12.17
C GLU A 150 1.65 -14.71 -10.83
N LEU A 151 1.05 -13.53 -10.70
CA LEU A 151 0.29 -13.10 -9.53
C LEU A 151 -1.16 -12.77 -9.89
N ASP A 152 -2.09 -13.21 -9.05
CA ASP A 152 -3.49 -12.77 -9.10
C ASP A 152 -3.63 -11.39 -8.46
N TYR A 153 -2.90 -11.13 -7.38
CA TYR A 153 -2.90 -9.87 -6.65
C TYR A 153 -1.49 -9.44 -6.25
N LEU A 154 -1.16 -8.16 -6.48
CA LEU A 154 -0.05 -7.48 -5.84
C LEU A 154 -0.61 -6.36 -4.96
N LEU A 155 -0.35 -6.44 -3.66
CA LEU A 155 -0.64 -5.38 -2.71
C LEU A 155 0.57 -4.45 -2.60
N ILE A 156 0.34 -3.15 -2.71
CA ILE A 156 1.38 -2.13 -2.51
C ILE A 156 1.10 -1.43 -1.18
N ASP A 157 1.98 -1.62 -0.20
CA ASP A 157 1.93 -0.87 1.07
C ASP A 157 2.46 0.54 0.82
N MET A 158 1.58 1.48 0.47
CA MET A 158 1.97 2.81 0.02
C MET A 158 2.50 3.66 1.19
N PRO A 159 3.40 4.63 0.95
CA PRO A 159 3.74 5.60 1.99
C PRO A 159 2.50 6.40 2.43
N PRO A 160 2.46 6.90 3.68
CA PRO A 160 1.31 7.64 4.19
C PRO A 160 1.19 9.05 3.58
N GLY A 161 -0.04 9.56 3.57
CA GLY A 161 -0.37 10.94 3.23
C GLY A 161 -0.40 11.21 1.73
N THR A 162 -0.16 12.47 1.36
CA THR A 162 -0.22 12.97 -0.02
C THR A 162 1.12 13.53 -0.47
N GLY A 163 2.23 12.94 0.00
CA GLY A 163 3.58 13.34 -0.37
C GLY A 163 3.97 12.88 -1.77
N ASP A 164 5.11 13.36 -2.26
CA ASP A 164 5.59 13.10 -3.62
C ASP A 164 5.76 11.61 -3.93
N ILE A 165 6.16 10.80 -2.94
CA ILE A 165 6.34 9.34 -3.12
C ILE A 165 4.98 8.65 -3.34
N ALA A 166 3.97 8.98 -2.52
CA ALA A 166 2.61 8.45 -2.69
C ALA A 166 2.03 8.84 -4.05
N LEU A 167 2.23 10.10 -4.47
CA LEU A 167 1.82 10.59 -5.78
C LEU A 167 2.53 9.83 -6.91
N THR A 168 3.84 9.62 -6.81
CA THR A 168 4.63 8.90 -7.81
C THR A 168 4.13 7.46 -7.97
N VAL A 169 3.89 6.76 -6.86
CA VAL A 169 3.35 5.39 -6.89
C VAL A 169 1.99 5.38 -7.59
N MET A 170 1.09 6.32 -7.26
CA MET A 170 -0.21 6.41 -7.92
C MET A 170 -0.14 6.77 -9.42
N GLN A 171 0.84 7.57 -9.84
CA GLN A 171 0.99 8.01 -11.23
C GLN A 171 1.61 6.93 -12.10
N GLU A 172 2.65 6.29 -11.60
CA GLU A 172 3.52 5.45 -12.42
C GLU A 172 3.20 3.97 -12.32
N PHE A 173 2.54 3.52 -11.25
CA PHE A 173 2.22 2.11 -11.08
C PHE A 173 0.82 1.83 -11.65
N PRO A 174 0.60 0.64 -12.23
CA PRO A 174 -0.69 0.28 -12.81
C PRO A 174 -1.71 -0.15 -11.75
N ILE A 175 -1.96 0.70 -10.76
CA ILE A 175 -2.94 0.47 -9.69
C ILE A 175 -4.34 0.36 -10.30
N ASN A 176 -5.03 -0.76 -10.03
CA ASN A 176 -6.40 -1.00 -10.44
C ASN A 176 -7.39 -0.32 -9.48
N GLU A 177 -7.12 -0.42 -8.19
CA GLU A 177 -7.91 0.22 -7.14
C GLU A 177 -7.09 0.44 -5.87
N ILE A 178 -7.59 1.31 -4.99
CA ILE A 178 -6.99 1.56 -3.68
C ILE A 178 -7.93 1.25 -2.53
N VAL A 179 -7.35 0.79 -1.42
CA VAL A 179 -7.98 0.66 -0.11
C VAL A 179 -7.40 1.72 0.80
N ILE A 180 -8.28 2.47 1.47
CA ILE A 180 -7.88 3.48 2.44
C ILE A 180 -7.90 2.86 3.83
N VAL A 181 -6.85 3.09 4.62
CA VAL A 181 -6.78 2.67 6.03
C VAL A 181 -6.77 3.91 6.91
N SER A 182 -7.61 3.90 7.95
CA SER A 182 -7.79 5.04 8.84
C SER A 182 -8.21 4.57 10.23
N THR A 183 -8.10 5.44 11.23
CA THR A 183 -8.67 5.23 12.58
C THR A 183 -9.93 6.08 12.76
N PRO A 184 -10.80 5.81 13.76
CA PRO A 184 -12.03 6.59 13.94
C PRO A 184 -11.82 8.11 14.03
N GLN A 185 -10.72 8.55 14.65
CA GLN A 185 -10.38 9.97 14.75
C GLN A 185 -9.99 10.58 13.40
N ASP A 186 -9.33 9.79 12.56
CA ASP A 186 -8.80 10.23 11.27
C ASP A 186 -9.83 10.23 10.15
N MET A 187 -10.88 9.41 10.28
CA MET A 187 -11.96 9.31 9.29
C MET A 187 -12.63 10.65 9.03
N VAL A 188 -12.74 11.49 10.07
CA VAL A 188 -13.31 12.85 9.98
C VAL A 188 -12.26 13.93 9.74
N SER A 189 -11.00 13.55 9.55
CA SER A 189 -9.90 14.50 9.34
C SER A 189 -9.80 14.97 7.90
N MET A 190 -9.31 16.19 7.72
CA MET A 190 -8.96 16.71 6.39
C MET A 190 -7.80 15.95 5.74
N ILE A 191 -6.99 15.24 6.52
CA ILE A 191 -5.81 14.52 6.02
C ILE A 191 -6.24 13.33 5.17
N VAL A 192 -7.14 12.49 5.68
CA VAL A 192 -7.69 11.36 4.92
C VAL A 192 -8.52 11.86 3.74
N LYS A 193 -9.31 12.92 3.92
CA LYS A 193 -10.08 13.54 2.83
C LYS A 193 -9.20 14.03 1.67
N LYS A 194 -7.99 14.55 1.95
CA LYS A 194 -7.03 14.93 0.91
C LYS A 194 -6.54 13.72 0.11
N VAL A 195 -6.31 12.57 0.76
CA VAL A 195 -5.94 11.32 0.07
C VAL A 195 -7.06 10.85 -0.86
N VAL A 196 -8.31 10.90 -0.40
CA VAL A 196 -9.50 10.58 -1.23
C VAL A 196 -9.55 11.47 -2.47
N ILE A 197 -9.43 12.78 -2.29
CA ILE A 197 -9.46 13.76 -3.39
C ILE A 197 -8.28 13.53 -4.34
N MET A 198 -7.09 13.23 -3.83
CA MET A 198 -5.90 12.93 -4.64
C MET A 198 -6.15 11.73 -5.54
N ALA A 199 -6.62 10.61 -4.99
CA ALA A 199 -6.92 9.41 -5.76
C ALA A 199 -8.01 9.64 -6.82
N GLN A 200 -9.08 10.38 -6.47
CA GLN A 200 -10.13 10.76 -7.42
C GLN A 200 -9.61 11.62 -8.57
N LYS A 201 -8.76 12.61 -8.28
CA LYS A 201 -8.13 13.46 -9.31
C LYS A 201 -7.24 12.68 -10.27
N MET A 202 -6.68 11.56 -9.80
CA MET A 202 -5.87 10.66 -10.61
C MET A 202 -6.68 9.60 -11.35
N GLY A 203 -8.01 9.62 -11.22
CA GLY A 203 -8.90 8.64 -11.84
C GLY A 203 -8.75 7.24 -11.28
N ILE A 204 -8.17 7.08 -10.09
CA ILE A 204 -7.97 5.77 -9.46
C ILE A 204 -9.23 5.38 -8.70
N LYS A 205 -9.73 4.16 -8.96
CA LYS A 205 -10.89 3.62 -8.26
C LYS A 205 -10.57 3.42 -6.78
N ILE A 206 -11.39 3.99 -5.90
CA ILE A 206 -11.31 3.73 -4.46
C ILE A 206 -12.28 2.59 -4.17
N LYS A 207 -11.77 1.44 -3.71
CA LYS A 207 -12.59 0.29 -3.33
C LYS A 207 -13.43 0.62 -2.09
N GLY A 208 -12.83 1.32 -1.13
CA GLY A 208 -13.46 1.75 0.11
C GLY A 208 -12.44 2.03 1.20
N VAL A 209 -12.91 2.01 2.45
CA VAL A 209 -12.10 2.31 3.64
C VAL A 209 -12.20 1.20 4.69
N VAL A 210 -11.06 0.86 5.29
CA VAL A 210 -10.96 0.01 6.48
C VAL A 210 -10.73 0.92 7.69
N GLU A 211 -11.64 0.85 8.66
CA GLU A 211 -11.47 1.54 9.94
C GLU A 211 -10.73 0.63 10.92
N ASN A 212 -9.45 0.90 11.14
CA ASN A 212 -8.61 0.17 12.07
C ASN A 212 -8.71 0.75 13.49
N MET A 213 -8.43 -0.07 14.51
CA MET A 213 -8.50 0.32 15.92
C MET A 213 -9.87 0.93 16.30
N ALA A 214 -10.94 0.39 15.72
CA ALA A 214 -12.28 0.96 15.78
C ALA A 214 -12.96 0.75 17.14
N TYR A 215 -12.65 -0.36 17.80
CA TYR A 215 -13.24 -0.75 19.08
C TYR A 215 -12.31 -1.71 19.85
N ILE A 216 -12.65 -1.95 21.11
CA ILE A 216 -12.12 -3.03 21.93
C ILE A 216 -13.28 -3.99 22.22
N ASN A 217 -13.04 -5.30 22.11
CA ASN A 217 -14.01 -6.29 22.56
C ASN A 217 -13.99 -6.36 24.09
N CYS A 218 -15.15 -6.19 24.72
CA CYS A 218 -15.27 -6.41 26.15
C CYS A 218 -15.04 -7.92 26.44
N PRO A 219 -14.04 -8.28 27.26
CA PRO A 219 -13.70 -9.68 27.51
C PRO A 219 -14.83 -10.45 28.22
N ASP A 220 -15.72 -9.74 28.92
CA ASP A 220 -16.75 -10.35 29.76
C ASP A 220 -18.15 -10.38 29.11
N CYS A 221 -18.39 -9.63 28.03
CA CYS A 221 -19.76 -9.49 27.50
C CYS A 221 -19.89 -9.25 25.98
N ASP A 222 -18.83 -9.44 25.19
CA ASP A 222 -18.79 -9.31 23.72
C ASP A 222 -19.24 -7.95 23.15
N LYS A 223 -19.48 -6.96 24.01
CA LYS A 223 -19.82 -5.60 23.56
C LYS A 223 -18.59 -4.93 22.96
N LYS A 224 -18.79 -4.31 21.79
CA LYS A 224 -17.80 -3.43 21.17
C LYS A 224 -17.73 -2.10 21.92
N ILE A 225 -16.62 -1.84 22.60
CA ILE A 225 -16.33 -0.58 23.28
C ILE A 225 -15.60 0.33 22.31
N ARG A 226 -16.29 1.36 21.80
CA ARG A 226 -15.65 2.37 20.93
C ARG A 226 -15.00 3.46 21.77
N VAL A 227 -13.66 3.47 21.78
CA VAL A 227 -12.86 4.37 22.62
C VAL A 227 -12.81 5.79 22.06
N PHE A 228 -12.77 5.92 20.73
CA PHE A 228 -12.42 7.17 20.06
C PHE A 228 -13.60 7.90 19.40
N SER A 229 -14.72 7.23 19.20
CA SER A 229 -15.91 7.82 18.59
C SER A 229 -17.16 7.10 19.10
N ARG A 230 -18.25 7.85 19.29
CA ARG A 230 -19.57 7.25 19.55
C ARG A 230 -20.29 6.82 18.27
N LYS A 231 -19.80 7.30 17.11
CA LYS A 231 -20.35 6.95 15.81
C LYS A 231 -19.91 5.54 15.42
N SER A 232 -20.76 4.89 14.65
CA SER A 232 -20.41 3.66 13.94
C SER A 232 -19.34 3.92 12.87
N SER A 233 -18.64 2.86 12.47
CA SER A 233 -17.63 2.93 11.41
C SER A 233 -18.27 3.28 10.06
N GLU A 234 -19.52 2.89 9.85
CA GLU A 234 -20.33 3.23 8.69
C GLU A 234 -20.59 4.74 8.62
N GLU A 235 -21.04 5.35 9.72
CA GLU A 235 -21.23 6.81 9.80
C GLU A 235 -19.91 7.59 9.57
N ASN A 236 -18.78 7.04 10.01
CA ASN A 236 -17.47 7.64 9.76
C ASN A 236 -17.08 7.53 8.28
N ALA A 237 -17.35 6.39 7.63
CA ALA A 237 -17.09 6.17 6.21
C ALA A 237 -17.95 7.06 5.30
N GLU A 238 -19.19 7.33 5.69
CA GLU A 238 -20.08 8.28 5.00
C GLU A 238 -19.49 9.69 4.89
N TYR A 239 -18.73 10.15 5.91
CA TYR A 239 -18.06 11.46 5.85
C TYR A 239 -17.03 11.56 4.71
N LEU A 240 -16.41 10.44 4.36
CA LEU A 240 -15.48 10.33 3.24
C LEU A 240 -16.20 10.07 1.91
N GLY A 241 -17.50 9.74 1.95
CA GLY A 241 -18.27 9.32 0.78
C GLY A 241 -17.80 7.98 0.22
N LEU A 242 -17.28 7.09 1.07
CA LEU A 242 -16.71 5.80 0.69
C LEU A 242 -17.45 4.64 1.37
N PRO A 243 -17.52 3.46 0.74
CA PRO A 243 -18.04 2.28 1.41
C PRO A 243 -17.07 1.81 2.50
N LEU A 244 -17.62 1.43 3.65
CA LEU A 244 -16.87 0.72 4.69
C LEU A 244 -16.61 -0.71 4.22
N LEU A 245 -15.34 -1.09 4.17
CA LEU A 245 -14.92 -2.45 3.81
C LEU A 245 -14.84 -3.36 5.03
N GLY A 246 -14.54 -2.78 6.18
CA GLY A 246 -14.45 -3.49 7.44
C GLY A 246 -13.99 -2.59 8.57
N GLU A 247 -14.31 -3.01 9.80
CA GLU A 247 -13.79 -2.41 11.02
C GLU A 247 -12.98 -3.43 11.82
N LEU A 248 -11.76 -3.06 12.21
CA LEU A 248 -10.84 -3.91 12.95
C LEU A 248 -10.75 -3.47 14.42
N PRO A 249 -10.79 -4.41 15.38
CA PRO A 249 -10.57 -4.09 16.78
C PRO A 249 -9.10 -3.76 17.07
N ILE A 250 -8.86 -3.16 18.21
CA ILE A 250 -7.55 -3.23 18.86
C ILE A 250 -7.40 -4.67 19.37
N ASN A 251 -6.40 -5.38 18.84
CA ASN A 251 -6.15 -6.79 19.11
C ASN A 251 -4.72 -6.95 19.68
N ILE A 252 -4.64 -7.36 20.94
CA ILE A 252 -3.36 -7.50 21.67
C ILE A 252 -2.64 -8.75 21.15
N GLU A 253 -3.36 -9.83 20.95
CA GLU A 253 -2.83 -11.11 20.48
C GLU A 253 -2.22 -11.00 19.07
N LEU A 254 -2.79 -10.17 18.19
CA LEU A 254 -2.17 -9.84 16.90
C LEU A 254 -0.87 -9.06 17.10
N THR A 255 -0.82 -8.16 18.08
CA THR A 255 0.38 -7.36 18.39
C THR A 255 1.50 -8.26 18.90
N GLU A 256 1.19 -9.19 19.81
CA GLU A 256 2.13 -10.20 20.28
C GLU A 256 2.59 -11.11 19.13
N ALA A 257 1.67 -11.57 18.27
CA ALA A 257 2.02 -12.36 17.10
C ALA A 257 2.94 -11.61 16.11
N LEU A 258 2.82 -10.29 16.00
CA LEU A 258 3.73 -9.45 15.20
C LEU A 258 5.12 -9.35 15.80
N GLU A 259 5.23 -9.31 17.14
CA GLU A 259 6.53 -9.34 17.83
C GLU A 259 7.22 -10.69 17.72
N GLU A 260 6.44 -11.78 17.74
CA GLU A 260 6.94 -13.15 17.55
C GLU A 260 7.20 -13.54 16.08
N GLY A 261 6.84 -12.70 15.11
CA GLY A 261 6.95 -13.01 13.68
C GLY A 261 5.96 -14.09 13.20
N LYS A 262 4.83 -14.24 13.89
CA LYS A 262 3.77 -15.25 13.61
C LYS A 262 2.44 -14.63 13.17
N ALA A 263 2.41 -13.35 12.81
CA ALA A 263 1.16 -12.67 12.46
C ALA A 263 0.44 -13.30 11.27
N GLU A 264 1.17 -13.77 10.24
CA GLU A 264 0.60 -14.52 9.10
C GLU A 264 -0.17 -15.76 9.57
N GLN A 265 0.41 -16.55 10.47
CA GLN A 265 -0.24 -17.74 11.04
C GLN A 265 -1.47 -17.34 11.87
N TYR A 266 -1.31 -16.37 12.78
CA TYR A 266 -2.39 -15.90 13.65
C TYR A 266 -3.59 -15.39 12.84
N VAL A 267 -3.35 -14.59 11.80
CA VAL A 267 -4.40 -14.07 10.92
C VAL A 267 -5.09 -15.19 10.14
N THR A 268 -4.33 -16.19 9.69
CA THR A 268 -4.87 -17.34 8.97
C THR A 268 -5.82 -18.17 9.84
N GLU A 269 -5.48 -18.38 11.11
CA GLU A 269 -6.24 -19.21 12.04
C GLU A 269 -7.43 -18.47 12.68
N ASN A 270 -7.36 -17.15 12.78
CA ASN A 270 -8.40 -16.36 13.46
C ASN A 270 -9.62 -16.07 12.54
N PRO A 271 -10.84 -16.51 12.92
CA PRO A 271 -12.04 -16.35 12.10
C PRO A 271 -12.46 -14.89 11.92
N LEU A 272 -12.06 -13.97 12.82
CA LEU A 272 -12.36 -12.55 12.72
C LEU A 272 -11.94 -11.96 11.37
N TYR A 273 -10.71 -12.24 10.93
CA TYR A 273 -10.21 -11.71 9.66
C TYR A 273 -10.85 -12.40 8.46
N SER A 274 -11.25 -13.66 8.61
CA SER A 274 -12.03 -14.33 7.57
C SER A 274 -13.35 -13.62 7.33
N LEU A 275 -14.09 -13.31 8.40
CA LEU A 275 -15.37 -12.60 8.32
C LEU A 275 -15.24 -11.17 7.75
N ILE A 276 -14.20 -10.44 8.16
CA ILE A 276 -13.98 -9.07 7.70
C ILE A 276 -13.57 -9.03 6.23
N PHE A 277 -12.77 -10.00 5.76
CA PHE A 277 -12.26 -10.04 4.39
C PHE A 277 -13.05 -10.95 3.44
N GLU A 278 -14.11 -11.61 3.91
CA GLU A 278 -14.95 -12.49 3.08
C GLU A 278 -15.60 -11.71 1.93
N GLY A 279 -16.07 -10.48 2.19
CA GLY A 279 -16.74 -9.61 1.22
C GLY A 279 -15.83 -8.68 0.41
N LEU A 280 -14.51 -8.72 0.63
CA LEU A 280 -13.57 -7.77 0.03
C LEU A 280 -13.09 -8.21 -1.37
N TYR A 281 -12.75 -9.49 -1.53
CA TYR A 281 -12.17 -10.10 -2.75
C TYR A 281 -12.50 -11.58 -2.90
#